data_AF-A0A4Q2V4T7-F1
#
_entry.id   AF-A0A4Q2V4T7-F1
#
_cell.length_a   1.000
_cell.length_b   1.000
_cell.length_c   1.000
_cell.angle_alpha   90.00
_cell.angle_beta   90.00
_cell.angle_gamma   90.00
#
_symmetry.space_group_name_H-M   'P 1'
#
loop_
_entity.id
_entity.type
_entity.pdbx_description
1 polymer ?
#
loop_
_entity_poly.entity_id
_entity_poly.type
_entity_poly.pdbx_seq_one_letter_code
_entity_poly.pdbx_strand_id
1 'polypeptide(L)'
;MMKLRLLLFALFASLAQAQWKGCSSPWPNITPGKEFTLKDKCRTLAGYPKKFEEANTEVTVTYTQQWSRLPSKTKTAVNPILKESLEKSTEVYRKFAKLPSSIIIILTTESDEDFTAETVYPNLRKPPCQIKLFNRWTTEATTNKPRVLQALAHEIYHCIQDLGKLGNSVDPQWVRDGSANYFSNLVFPDSNAEWPDKKHSGVAYKPNLPIYAHIGKEAYATSIFFQAQRKMDEDAINKFVLATPGGSTGLQERARLSDLSGFADEFFTFAKDFALQQIKDTNGDLIPIDKINPVSASIKFDKAGTTGTATLTSTPFTISVFKITIDPGRTAKIYSSANDNQKLAYRKSDAKSWTDMATDSSSGRTIDLPCNQKNTKQTYIIVFISTKDVKSDKVKITVATSKPKKCGARSGFVLYPLFNPTTSGGYCPKGTHSSRLAIWCCPDGTQLDEHVAQQVSICCPTDADCSKEIVPNHLRCAKPEWRLWNKQNREVGCCQVGFYPTANRYCTTDPAAWDRRFVEIPQSS
;
A
#
# COMPACT_ATOMS: atom_id res chain seq x y z
N MET A 1 -44.02 -29.34 70.45
CA MET A 1 -44.43 -29.19 69.03
C MET A 1 -44.88 -27.75 68.74
N MET A 2 -43.97 -26.81 68.50
CA MET A 2 -44.31 -25.51 67.86
C MET A 2 -43.06 -24.72 67.41
N LYS A 3 -41.96 -25.40 67.09
CA LYS A 3 -40.72 -24.79 66.56
C LYS A 3 -40.35 -25.27 65.15
N LEU A 4 -41.28 -25.95 64.47
CA LEU A 4 -41.05 -26.56 63.16
C LEU A 4 -41.95 -26.00 62.04
N ARG A 5 -42.57 -24.82 62.25
CA ARG A 5 -43.39 -24.13 61.23
C ARG A 5 -42.84 -22.78 60.77
N LEU A 6 -41.82 -22.22 61.43
CA LEU A 6 -41.17 -20.97 60.98
C LEU A 6 -39.95 -21.20 60.06
N LEU A 7 -39.44 -22.43 59.95
CA LEU A 7 -38.29 -22.75 59.08
C LEU A 7 -38.69 -23.05 57.62
N LEU A 8 -39.98 -23.16 57.31
CA LEU A 8 -40.49 -23.36 55.94
C LEU A 8 -40.85 -22.07 55.21
N PHE A 9 -40.89 -20.92 55.88
CA PHE A 9 -41.14 -19.61 55.24
C PHE A 9 -39.86 -18.79 54.98
N ALA A 10 -38.72 -19.18 55.55
CA ALA A 10 -37.43 -18.50 55.36
C ALA A 10 -36.55 -19.11 54.25
N LEU A 11 -37.00 -20.19 53.59
CA LEU A 11 -36.31 -20.82 52.44
C LEU A 11 -36.91 -20.43 51.08
N PHE A 12 -37.90 -19.54 51.06
CA PHE A 12 -38.45 -18.93 49.82
C PHE A 12 -37.99 -17.48 49.59
N ALA A 13 -36.98 -17.00 50.33
CA ALA A 13 -36.48 -15.63 50.27
C ALA A 13 -35.09 -15.48 49.62
N SER A 14 -34.65 -16.43 48.78
CA SER A 14 -33.45 -16.26 47.92
C SER A 14 -33.64 -16.69 46.46
N LEU A 15 -34.87 -17.04 46.07
CA LEU A 15 -35.27 -17.04 44.67
C LEU A 15 -35.93 -15.70 44.38
N ALA A 16 -35.12 -14.66 44.17
CA ALA A 16 -35.58 -13.55 43.34
C ALA A 16 -35.93 -14.16 41.98
N GLN A 17 -37.19 -14.58 41.81
CA GLN A 17 -37.76 -14.87 40.50
C GLN A 17 -37.46 -13.62 39.69
N ALA A 18 -36.53 -13.72 38.75
CA ALA A 18 -36.15 -12.62 37.89
C ALA A 18 -37.39 -12.21 37.09
N GLN A 19 -38.13 -11.24 37.63
CA GLN A 19 -39.36 -10.73 37.06
C GLN A 19 -38.99 -10.04 35.75
N TRP A 20 -39.86 -10.23 34.75
CA TRP A 20 -39.81 -9.50 33.49
C TRP A 20 -39.95 -8.00 33.77
N LYS A 21 -38.89 -7.23 33.55
CA LYS A 21 -38.87 -5.76 33.67
C LYS A 21 -38.90 -5.14 32.29
N GLY A 22 -39.27 -3.86 32.16
CA GLY A 22 -39.10 -3.16 30.88
C GLY A 22 -37.63 -3.19 30.44
N CYS A 23 -37.36 -3.38 29.16
CA CYS A 23 -35.99 -3.32 28.62
C CYS A 23 -35.33 -1.94 28.85
N SER A 24 -36.13 -0.89 29.06
CA SER A 24 -35.69 0.44 29.50
C SER A 24 -35.30 0.55 30.97
N SER A 25 -35.45 -0.50 31.78
CA SER A 25 -35.16 -0.43 33.23
C SER A 25 -33.75 0.07 33.60
N PRO A 26 -32.68 -0.16 32.80
CA PRO A 26 -31.38 0.45 33.07
C PRO A 26 -31.36 1.98 32.91
N TRP A 27 -32.40 2.54 32.27
CA TRP A 27 -32.53 3.96 32.02
C TRP A 27 -33.95 4.47 32.36
N PRO A 28 -34.22 4.80 33.64
CA PRO A 28 -35.57 5.05 34.13
C PRO A 28 -36.27 6.27 33.51
N ASN A 29 -35.51 7.21 32.94
CA ASN A 29 -36.03 8.49 32.42
C ASN A 29 -36.22 8.54 30.90
N ILE A 30 -36.14 7.39 30.21
CA ILE A 30 -36.26 7.35 28.74
C ILE A 30 -37.53 6.63 28.31
N THR A 31 -38.13 7.13 27.24
CA THR A 31 -39.30 6.52 26.60
C THR A 31 -38.85 5.37 25.68
N PRO A 32 -39.31 4.12 25.88
CA PRO A 32 -39.00 3.02 24.97
C PRO A 32 -39.52 3.28 23.55
N GLY A 33 -38.75 2.85 22.55
CA GLY A 33 -39.00 3.06 21.13
C GLY A 33 -37.74 2.78 20.31
N LYS A 34 -37.88 2.66 18.97
CA LYS A 34 -36.76 2.31 18.07
C LYS A 34 -35.52 3.19 18.26
N GLU A 35 -35.72 4.47 18.57
CA GLU A 35 -34.65 5.46 18.77
C GLU A 35 -33.84 5.26 20.06
N PHE A 36 -34.41 4.62 21.08
CA PHE A 36 -33.79 4.51 22.41
C PHE A 36 -33.60 3.06 22.84
N THR A 37 -34.68 2.30 23.01
CA THR A 37 -34.62 0.92 23.51
C THR A 37 -35.90 0.15 23.19
N LEU A 38 -35.86 -1.18 23.26
CA LEU A 38 -36.97 -2.02 22.87
C LEU A 38 -38.22 -1.79 23.75
N LYS A 39 -39.39 -1.68 23.10
CA LYS A 39 -40.69 -1.66 23.79
C LYS A 39 -41.11 -3.10 24.14
N ASP A 40 -40.29 -3.79 24.92
CA ASP A 40 -40.53 -5.15 25.38
C ASP A 40 -40.17 -5.30 26.86
N LYS A 41 -40.49 -6.46 27.43
CA LYS A 41 -39.97 -6.90 28.71
C LYS A 41 -38.71 -7.74 28.50
N CYS A 42 -37.70 -7.42 29.29
CA CYS A 42 -36.42 -8.09 29.34
C CYS A 42 -36.22 -8.82 30.67
N ARG A 43 -35.41 -9.87 30.61
CA ARG A 43 -34.91 -10.60 31.79
C ARG A 43 -33.41 -10.80 31.66
N THR A 44 -32.69 -10.70 32.77
CA THR A 44 -31.23 -10.92 32.81
C THR A 44 -30.89 -12.37 32.49
N LEU A 45 -29.92 -12.56 31.61
CA LEU A 45 -29.35 -13.86 31.27
C LEU A 45 -28.52 -14.39 32.44
N ALA A 46 -28.65 -15.69 32.74
CA ALA A 46 -27.88 -16.31 33.81
C ALA A 46 -26.37 -16.14 33.59
N GLY A 47 -25.63 -15.83 34.66
CA GLY A 47 -24.21 -15.50 34.59
C GLY A 47 -23.91 -14.01 34.35
N TYR A 48 -24.94 -13.17 34.26
CA TYR A 48 -24.82 -11.71 34.18
C TYR A 48 -25.65 -11.01 35.28
N PRO A 49 -25.30 -9.78 35.71
CA PRO A 49 -24.16 -8.97 35.26
C PRO A 49 -22.80 -9.63 35.55
N LYS A 50 -21.82 -9.35 34.70
CA LYS A 50 -20.43 -9.81 34.85
C LYS A 50 -19.51 -8.59 34.84
N LYS A 51 -18.63 -8.50 35.86
CA LYS A 51 -17.62 -7.46 35.96
C LYS A 51 -16.31 -7.95 35.35
N PHE A 52 -15.77 -7.16 34.42
CA PHE A 52 -14.44 -7.34 33.84
C PHE A 52 -13.50 -6.39 34.58
N GLU A 53 -12.94 -6.87 35.70
CA GLU A 53 -12.19 -6.06 36.66
C GLU A 53 -11.05 -5.27 36.02
N GLU A 54 -10.25 -5.92 35.16
CA GLU A 54 -9.10 -5.27 34.51
C GLU A 54 -9.50 -4.19 33.50
N ALA A 55 -10.73 -4.25 32.98
CA ALA A 55 -11.31 -3.23 32.10
C ALA A 55 -12.20 -2.23 32.85
N ASN A 56 -12.38 -2.38 34.17
CA ASN A 56 -13.32 -1.62 35.01
C ASN A 56 -14.71 -1.45 34.36
N THR A 57 -15.22 -2.52 33.75
CA THR A 57 -16.45 -2.53 32.95
C THR A 57 -17.40 -3.60 33.45
N GLU A 58 -18.65 -3.25 33.74
CA GLU A 58 -19.73 -4.22 34.02
C GLU A 58 -20.59 -4.44 32.78
N VAL A 59 -20.75 -5.70 32.38
CA VAL A 59 -21.64 -6.07 31.27
C VAL A 59 -22.87 -6.77 31.83
N THR A 60 -24.06 -6.25 31.53
CA THR A 60 -25.32 -6.94 31.78
C THR A 60 -25.89 -7.44 30.47
N VAL A 61 -26.18 -8.73 30.39
CA VAL A 61 -26.87 -9.31 29.23
C VAL A 61 -28.29 -9.64 29.62
N THR A 62 -29.23 -9.14 28.83
CA THR A 62 -30.67 -9.39 28.97
C THR A 62 -31.22 -9.97 27.68
N TYR A 63 -32.40 -10.58 27.76
CA TYR A 63 -33.10 -11.11 26.60
C TYR A 63 -34.58 -10.79 26.66
N THR A 64 -35.21 -10.63 25.50
CA THR A 64 -36.64 -10.34 25.38
C THR A 64 -37.51 -11.56 25.64
N GLN A 65 -38.81 -11.34 25.91
CA GLN A 65 -39.75 -12.44 26.10
C GLN A 65 -39.85 -13.33 24.86
N GLN A 66 -39.82 -12.72 23.67
CA GLN A 66 -39.84 -13.47 22.42
C GLN A 66 -38.57 -14.32 22.23
N TRP A 67 -37.39 -13.78 22.52
CA TRP A 67 -36.13 -14.53 22.46
C TRP A 67 -36.15 -15.76 23.39
N SER A 68 -36.75 -15.64 24.58
CA SER A 68 -36.84 -16.77 25.52
C SER A 68 -37.60 -17.98 24.97
N ARG A 69 -38.47 -17.78 23.98
CA ARG A 69 -39.28 -18.81 23.31
C ARG A 69 -38.53 -19.52 22.18
N LEU A 70 -37.32 -19.07 21.81
CA LEU A 70 -36.50 -19.75 20.81
C LEU A 70 -36.14 -21.18 21.23
N PRO A 71 -35.84 -22.07 20.26
CA PRO A 71 -35.43 -23.44 20.54
C PRO A 71 -34.22 -23.50 21.50
N SER A 72 -34.23 -24.48 22.41
CA SER A 72 -33.15 -24.64 23.41
C SER A 72 -31.77 -24.77 22.77
N LYS A 73 -31.65 -25.48 21.63
CA LYS A 73 -30.38 -25.61 20.88
C LYS A 73 -29.80 -24.24 20.49
N THR A 74 -30.64 -23.33 19.98
CA THR A 74 -30.23 -21.98 19.58
C THR A 74 -29.81 -21.16 20.79
N LYS A 75 -30.58 -21.19 21.88
CA LYS A 75 -30.27 -20.46 23.11
C LYS A 75 -28.96 -20.94 23.76
N THR A 76 -28.71 -22.25 23.76
CA THR A 76 -27.48 -22.83 24.33
C THR A 76 -26.23 -22.43 23.52
N ALA A 77 -26.35 -22.28 22.20
CA ALA A 77 -25.24 -21.90 21.35
C ALA A 77 -24.79 -20.44 21.54
N VAL A 78 -25.65 -19.56 22.07
CA VAL A 78 -25.32 -18.14 22.28
C VAL A 78 -24.28 -17.94 23.38
N ASN A 79 -24.39 -18.67 24.49
CA ASN A 79 -23.52 -18.47 25.67
C ASN A 79 -22.01 -18.54 25.38
N PRO A 80 -21.47 -19.56 24.67
CA PRO A 80 -20.04 -19.61 24.37
C PRO A 80 -19.59 -18.47 23.45
N ILE A 81 -20.39 -18.08 22.46
CA ILE A 81 -20.06 -16.98 21.53
C ILE A 81 -20.04 -15.64 22.26
N LEU A 82 -21.07 -15.39 23.08
CA LEU A 82 -21.18 -14.19 23.90
C LEU A 82 -19.99 -14.07 24.86
N LYS A 83 -19.64 -15.17 25.55
CA LYS A 83 -18.50 -15.20 26.46
C LYS A 83 -17.19 -14.88 25.74
N GLU A 84 -16.92 -15.58 24.62
CA GLU A 84 -15.69 -15.40 23.85
C GLU A 84 -15.56 -13.96 23.30
N SER A 85 -16.63 -13.42 22.73
CA SER A 85 -16.64 -12.06 22.18
C SER A 85 -16.42 -11.00 23.26
N LEU A 86 -17.07 -11.12 24.41
CA LEU A 86 -16.87 -10.17 25.52
C LEU A 86 -15.45 -10.26 26.10
N GLU A 87 -14.94 -11.47 26.36
CA GLU A 87 -13.61 -11.66 26.94
C GLU A 87 -12.52 -11.14 26.01
N LYS A 88 -12.53 -11.53 24.72
CA LYS A 88 -11.52 -11.05 23.77
C LYS A 88 -11.62 -9.55 23.49
N SER A 89 -12.82 -9.01 23.32
CA SER A 89 -12.99 -7.57 23.03
C SER A 89 -12.50 -6.72 24.19
N THR A 90 -12.87 -7.07 25.42
CA THR A 90 -12.40 -6.33 26.61
C THR A 90 -10.90 -6.46 26.81
N GLU A 91 -10.33 -7.63 26.56
CA GLU A 91 -8.89 -7.86 26.64
C GLU A 91 -8.09 -7.02 25.64
N VAL A 92 -8.56 -6.92 24.40
CA VAL A 92 -7.87 -6.19 23.33
C VAL A 92 -8.06 -4.68 23.49
N TYR A 93 -9.29 -4.20 23.64
CA TYR A 93 -9.58 -2.77 23.64
C TYR A 93 -9.00 -2.03 24.85
N ARG A 94 -8.91 -2.66 26.02
CA ARG A 94 -8.34 -2.03 27.22
C ARG A 94 -6.87 -1.63 27.05
N LYS A 95 -6.16 -2.20 26.06
CA LYS A 95 -4.73 -1.92 25.82
C LYS A 95 -4.51 -0.50 25.29
N PHE A 96 -5.52 0.10 24.64
CA PHE A 96 -5.38 1.39 23.96
C PHE A 96 -6.60 2.31 24.12
N ALA A 97 -7.69 1.85 24.75
CA ALA A 97 -8.91 2.62 24.91
C ALA A 97 -9.49 2.52 26.32
N LYS A 98 -10.21 3.57 26.73
CA LYS A 98 -11.05 3.54 27.92
C LYS A 98 -12.41 2.94 27.57
N LEU A 99 -12.74 1.82 28.20
CA LEU A 99 -14.05 1.20 28.02
C LEU A 99 -15.14 1.92 28.86
N PRO A 100 -16.41 1.88 28.43
CA PRO A 100 -17.54 2.34 29.23
C PRO A 100 -17.62 1.57 30.55
N SER A 101 -17.95 2.24 31.65
CA SER A 101 -18.09 1.58 32.95
C SER A 101 -19.24 0.56 33.00
N SER A 102 -20.24 0.69 32.10
CA SER A 102 -21.36 -0.23 32.00
C SER A 102 -21.86 -0.40 30.56
N ILE A 103 -22.10 -1.65 30.16
CA ILE A 103 -22.68 -2.03 28.86
C ILE A 103 -23.89 -2.94 29.10
N ILE A 104 -25.01 -2.66 28.44
CA ILE A 104 -26.22 -3.48 28.42
C ILE A 104 -26.36 -4.11 27.05
N ILE A 105 -26.39 -5.44 27.00
CA ILE A 105 -26.64 -6.20 25.77
C ILE A 105 -28.04 -6.77 25.82
N ILE A 106 -28.82 -6.60 24.75
CA ILE A 106 -30.19 -7.10 24.63
C ILE A 106 -30.26 -8.12 23.49
N LEU A 107 -30.46 -9.39 23.84
CA LEU A 107 -30.77 -10.46 22.91
C LEU A 107 -32.25 -10.37 22.50
N THR A 108 -32.53 -10.17 21.22
CA THR A 108 -33.88 -9.99 20.70
C THR A 108 -34.15 -10.86 19.47
N THR A 109 -35.43 -10.99 19.13
CA THR A 109 -35.92 -11.61 17.90
C THR A 109 -36.32 -10.58 16.83
N GLU A 110 -36.12 -9.29 17.09
CA GLU A 110 -36.21 -8.29 16.02
C GLU A 110 -35.24 -8.65 14.90
N SER A 111 -35.71 -8.51 13.66
CA SER A 111 -34.93 -8.75 12.46
C SER A 111 -34.56 -7.43 11.82
N ASP A 112 -33.30 -7.32 11.42
CA ASP A 112 -32.81 -6.30 10.52
C ASP A 112 -32.10 -7.03 9.36
N GLU A 113 -32.46 -6.70 8.12
CA GLU A 113 -31.90 -7.37 6.94
C GLU A 113 -30.43 -7.01 6.72
N ASP A 114 -30.04 -5.81 7.14
CA ASP A 114 -28.71 -5.24 6.91
C ASP A 114 -27.77 -5.47 8.10
N PHE A 115 -28.32 -5.58 9.32
CA PHE A 115 -27.51 -5.59 10.54
C PHE A 115 -27.64 -6.87 11.37
N THR A 116 -26.52 -7.29 11.95
CA THR A 116 -26.47 -8.43 12.88
C THR A 116 -26.59 -7.95 14.32
N ALA A 117 -26.09 -6.75 14.61
CA ALA A 117 -26.16 -6.08 15.89
C ALA A 117 -26.23 -4.57 15.67
N GLU A 118 -26.57 -3.81 16.72
CA GLU A 118 -26.60 -2.35 16.67
C GLU A 118 -26.33 -1.74 18.06
N THR A 119 -25.50 -0.71 18.09
CA THR A 119 -25.24 0.13 19.25
C THR A 119 -26.19 1.32 19.28
N VAL A 120 -26.79 1.55 20.45
CA VAL A 120 -27.64 2.70 20.72
C VAL A 120 -27.18 3.34 22.03
N TYR A 121 -27.28 4.67 22.11
CA TYR A 121 -27.08 5.42 23.35
C TYR A 121 -28.37 6.05 23.83
N PRO A 122 -29.11 5.36 24.70
CA PRO A 122 -30.42 5.84 25.12
C PRO A 122 -30.31 7.15 25.93
N ASN A 123 -29.22 7.37 26.66
CA ASN A 123 -29.03 8.49 27.58
C ASN A 123 -27.86 9.42 27.17
N LEU A 124 -27.96 10.05 26.00
CA LEU A 124 -27.02 11.10 25.54
C LEU A 124 -25.54 10.70 25.70
N ARG A 125 -25.19 9.48 25.26
CA ARG A 125 -23.81 8.98 25.29
C ARG A 125 -23.17 8.81 26.68
N LYS A 126 -23.98 8.76 27.73
CA LYS A 126 -23.57 8.35 29.08
C LYS A 126 -23.79 6.84 29.28
N PRO A 127 -22.92 6.15 30.04
CA PRO A 127 -23.18 4.78 30.43
C PRO A 127 -24.53 4.63 31.16
N PRO A 128 -25.24 3.50 31.01
CA PRO A 128 -24.82 2.34 30.19
C PRO A 128 -24.94 2.56 28.68
N CYS A 129 -23.96 2.03 27.92
CA CYS A 129 -24.10 1.82 26.48
C CYS A 129 -25.08 0.67 26.20
N GLN A 130 -25.91 0.74 25.16
CA GLN A 130 -26.80 -0.35 24.77
C GLN A 130 -26.33 -1.00 23.47
N ILE A 131 -26.26 -2.33 23.45
CA ILE A 131 -26.05 -3.12 22.23
C ILE A 131 -27.25 -4.04 22.05
N LYS A 132 -27.93 -3.96 20.91
CA LYS A 132 -28.99 -4.90 20.50
C LYS A 132 -28.37 -5.98 19.63
N LEU A 133 -28.60 -7.24 19.98
CA LEU A 133 -28.23 -8.40 19.18
C LEU A 133 -29.49 -8.94 18.52
N PHE A 134 -29.62 -8.73 17.20
CA PHE A 134 -30.80 -9.10 16.43
C PHE A 134 -30.94 -10.62 16.28
N ASN A 135 -32.10 -11.05 15.77
CA ASN A 135 -32.39 -12.47 15.56
C ASN A 135 -31.28 -13.16 14.75
N ARG A 136 -30.74 -12.46 13.74
CA ARG A 136 -29.66 -12.94 12.89
C ARG A 136 -28.42 -13.34 13.69
N TRP A 137 -28.00 -12.54 14.67
CA TRP A 137 -26.86 -12.86 15.55
C TRP A 137 -27.11 -14.17 16.31
N THR A 138 -28.32 -14.31 16.85
CA THR A 138 -28.72 -15.51 17.60
C THR A 138 -28.73 -16.76 16.71
N THR A 139 -29.25 -16.66 15.48
CA THR A 139 -29.30 -17.78 14.55
C THR A 139 -27.93 -18.14 13.98
N GLU A 140 -27.07 -17.15 13.75
CA GLU A 140 -25.75 -17.34 13.17
C GLU A 140 -24.69 -17.79 14.20
N ALA A 141 -25.02 -17.78 15.50
CA ALA A 141 -24.19 -18.37 16.55
C ALA A 141 -23.80 -19.85 16.30
N THR A 142 -24.60 -20.58 15.51
CA THR A 142 -24.32 -21.98 15.13
C THR A 142 -23.88 -22.16 13.67
N THR A 143 -24.15 -21.19 12.79
CA THR A 143 -23.95 -21.35 11.33
C THR A 143 -22.88 -20.43 10.76
N ASN A 144 -22.59 -19.30 11.42
CA ASN A 144 -21.56 -18.35 11.02
C ASN A 144 -20.94 -17.67 12.25
N LYS A 145 -20.22 -18.49 13.03
CA LYS A 145 -19.50 -18.05 14.23
C LYS A 145 -18.59 -16.82 14.00
N PRO A 146 -17.78 -16.75 12.91
CA PRO A 146 -16.92 -15.59 12.67
C PRO A 146 -17.68 -14.26 12.62
N ARG A 147 -18.79 -14.20 11.85
CA ARG A 147 -19.57 -12.96 11.71
C ARG A 147 -20.12 -12.48 13.05
N VAL A 148 -20.67 -13.38 13.86
CA VAL A 148 -21.31 -12.98 15.12
C VAL A 148 -20.31 -12.57 16.20
N LEU A 149 -19.12 -13.18 16.23
CA LEU A 149 -18.03 -12.78 17.11
C LEU A 149 -17.59 -11.34 16.81
N GLN A 150 -17.32 -11.08 15.53
CA GLN A 150 -16.87 -9.78 15.03
C GLN A 150 -17.95 -8.70 15.15
N ALA A 151 -19.22 -9.04 14.90
CA ALA A 151 -20.34 -8.11 15.05
C ALA A 151 -20.45 -7.56 16.48
N LEU A 152 -20.36 -8.41 17.51
CA LEU A 152 -20.39 -7.91 18.88
C LEU A 152 -19.12 -7.12 19.24
N ALA A 153 -17.95 -7.52 18.76
CA ALA A 153 -16.72 -6.73 18.95
C ALA A 153 -16.82 -5.33 18.30
N HIS A 154 -17.42 -5.24 17.12
CA HIS A 154 -17.68 -4.00 16.38
C HIS A 154 -18.58 -3.06 17.19
N GLU A 155 -19.70 -3.58 17.71
CA GLU A 155 -20.62 -2.79 18.55
C GLU A 155 -19.99 -2.33 19.88
N ILE A 156 -19.16 -3.17 20.51
CA ILE A 156 -18.42 -2.74 21.71
C ILE A 156 -17.48 -1.58 21.38
N TYR A 157 -16.88 -1.53 20.19
CA TYR A 157 -16.06 -0.40 19.79
C TYR A 157 -16.88 0.87 19.52
N HIS A 158 -18.09 0.76 18.97
CA HIS A 158 -19.01 1.91 18.93
C HIS A 158 -19.29 2.47 20.33
N CYS A 159 -19.40 1.61 21.35
CA CYS A 159 -19.51 2.10 22.72
C CYS A 159 -18.25 2.86 23.21
N ILE A 160 -17.08 2.55 22.68
CA ILE A 160 -15.84 3.30 22.99
C ILE A 160 -15.85 4.64 22.25
N GLN A 161 -16.21 4.65 20.97
CA GLN A 161 -16.24 5.86 20.13
C GLN A 161 -17.15 6.95 20.68
N ASP A 162 -18.33 6.56 21.14
CA ASP A 162 -19.33 7.50 21.64
C ASP A 162 -19.07 7.93 23.09
N LEU A 163 -18.15 7.28 23.82
CA LEU A 163 -17.92 7.56 25.23
C LEU A 163 -17.49 9.02 25.46
N GLY A 164 -18.34 9.80 26.13
CA GLY A 164 -18.03 11.19 26.50
C GLY A 164 -18.17 12.21 25.38
N LYS A 165 -18.63 11.82 24.17
CA LYS A 165 -18.99 12.78 23.13
C LYS A 165 -20.28 13.51 23.52
N LEU A 166 -20.22 14.85 23.57
CA LEU A 166 -21.37 15.69 23.89
C LEU A 166 -22.28 15.84 22.66
N GLY A 167 -23.59 15.66 22.83
CA GLY A 167 -24.60 15.78 21.78
C GLY A 167 -24.88 14.47 21.01
N ASN A 168 -25.88 14.50 20.13
CA ASN A 168 -26.37 13.34 19.37
C ASN A 168 -25.76 13.21 17.96
N SER A 169 -24.83 14.09 17.60
CA SER A 169 -24.23 14.10 16.28
C SER A 169 -23.34 12.88 16.08
N VAL A 170 -23.72 12.01 15.15
CA VAL A 170 -22.98 10.78 14.81
C VAL A 170 -21.71 11.16 14.04
N ASP A 171 -20.61 10.44 14.30
CA ASP A 171 -19.39 10.60 13.51
C ASP A 171 -19.63 10.32 12.03
N PRO A 172 -18.83 10.91 11.12
CA PRO A 172 -18.81 10.51 9.72
C PRO A 172 -18.70 8.99 9.60
N GLN A 173 -19.58 8.36 8.80
CA GLN A 173 -19.71 6.90 8.77
C GLN A 173 -18.41 6.19 8.40
N TRP A 174 -17.60 6.79 7.51
CA TRP A 174 -16.28 6.24 7.16
C TRP A 174 -15.32 6.15 8.35
N VAL A 175 -15.44 7.04 9.35
CA VAL A 175 -14.71 6.93 10.62
C VAL A 175 -15.43 5.95 11.54
N ARG A 176 -16.73 6.16 11.76
CA ARG A 176 -17.53 5.36 12.71
C ARG A 176 -17.45 3.88 12.40
N ASP A 177 -17.94 3.48 11.23
CA ASP A 177 -18.10 2.07 10.85
C ASP A 177 -16.78 1.50 10.32
N GLY A 178 -16.00 2.31 9.60
CA GLY A 178 -14.68 1.91 9.09
C GLY A 178 -13.69 1.56 10.21
N SER A 179 -13.60 2.40 11.24
CA SER A 179 -12.71 2.09 12.37
C SER A 179 -13.28 1.01 13.28
N ALA A 180 -14.59 0.96 13.53
CA ALA A 180 -15.18 -0.14 14.28
C ALA A 180 -14.96 -1.51 13.60
N ASN A 181 -14.96 -1.54 12.27
CA ASN A 181 -14.62 -2.73 11.50
C ASN A 181 -13.11 -3.06 11.59
N TYR A 182 -12.22 -2.06 11.53
CA TYR A 182 -10.79 -2.28 11.77
C TYR A 182 -10.49 -2.82 13.19
N PHE A 183 -11.06 -2.21 14.22
CA PHE A 183 -10.80 -2.62 15.60
C PHE A 183 -11.41 -3.99 15.94
N SER A 184 -12.57 -4.35 15.36
CA SER A 184 -13.10 -5.70 15.51
C SER A 184 -12.22 -6.76 14.83
N ASN A 185 -11.55 -6.43 13.72
CA ASN A 185 -10.54 -7.30 13.11
C ASN A 185 -9.36 -7.56 14.07
N LEU A 186 -8.92 -6.57 14.83
CA LEU A 186 -7.86 -6.77 15.84
C LEU A 186 -8.27 -7.72 16.97
N VAL A 187 -9.57 -7.78 17.31
CA VAL A 187 -10.09 -8.75 18.29
C VAL A 187 -10.15 -10.16 17.70
N PHE A 188 -10.49 -10.25 16.42
CA PHE A 188 -10.79 -11.50 15.73
C PHE A 188 -10.07 -11.59 14.37
N PRO A 189 -8.72 -11.63 14.36
CA PRO A 189 -7.94 -11.51 13.12
C PRO A 189 -8.16 -12.67 12.16
N ASP A 190 -8.51 -13.85 12.68
CA ASP A 190 -8.75 -15.05 11.86
C ASP A 190 -10.22 -15.25 11.47
N SER A 191 -11.12 -14.36 11.92
CA SER A 191 -12.55 -14.49 11.58
C SER A 191 -12.82 -14.14 10.12
N ASN A 192 -12.07 -13.16 9.59
CA ASN A 192 -12.13 -12.72 8.20
C ASN A 192 -13.57 -12.53 7.70
N ALA A 193 -14.54 -12.12 8.54
CA ALA A 193 -15.93 -12.02 8.08
C ALA A 193 -16.12 -10.82 7.13
N GLU A 194 -15.14 -9.91 7.12
CA GLU A 194 -14.91 -8.88 6.12
C GLU A 194 -14.27 -9.41 4.83
N TRP A 195 -14.03 -10.71 4.63
CA TRP A 195 -13.49 -11.25 3.37
C TRP A 195 -14.52 -11.86 2.40
N PRO A 196 -15.57 -12.62 2.80
CA PRO A 196 -16.10 -13.61 1.86
C PRO A 196 -17.09 -13.05 0.84
N ASP A 197 -17.79 -11.93 1.08
CA ASP A 197 -18.93 -11.54 0.22
C ASP A 197 -19.04 -10.02 -0.04
N LYS A 198 -18.00 -9.41 -0.62
CA LYS A 198 -17.94 -8.14 -1.42
C LYS A 198 -18.75 -6.87 -1.01
N LYS A 199 -19.50 -6.85 0.09
CA LYS A 199 -20.38 -5.72 0.48
C LYS A 199 -19.94 -5.00 1.75
N HIS A 200 -19.17 -5.66 2.60
CA HIS A 200 -18.67 -5.13 3.88
C HIS A 200 -17.15 -5.30 4.04
N SER A 201 -16.49 -5.64 2.93
CA SER A 201 -15.07 -5.94 2.85
C SER A 201 -14.28 -4.75 2.34
N GLY A 202 -12.98 -4.71 2.66
CA GLY A 202 -12.05 -3.77 2.03
C GLY A 202 -12.04 -3.84 0.50
N VAL A 203 -12.46 -4.97 -0.08
CA VAL A 203 -12.66 -5.17 -1.52
C VAL A 203 -13.70 -4.19 -2.10
N ALA A 204 -14.68 -3.78 -1.30
CA ALA A 204 -15.72 -2.85 -1.72
C ALA A 204 -15.28 -1.39 -1.73
N TYR A 205 -14.05 -1.07 -1.28
CA TYR A 205 -13.55 0.29 -1.24
C TYR A 205 -13.45 0.88 -2.65
N LYS A 206 -14.02 2.07 -2.85
CA LYS A 206 -14.06 2.73 -4.15
C LYS A 206 -12.99 3.82 -4.22
N PRO A 207 -11.85 3.59 -4.91
CA PRO A 207 -10.76 4.55 -4.94
C PRO A 207 -11.11 5.86 -5.66
N ASN A 208 -12.16 5.89 -6.49
CA ASN A 208 -12.64 7.07 -7.19
C ASN A 208 -13.68 7.88 -6.39
N LEU A 209 -14.08 7.41 -5.22
CA LEU A 209 -14.99 8.10 -4.30
C LEU A 209 -14.16 8.75 -3.19
N PRO A 210 -14.43 10.01 -2.79
CA PRO A 210 -13.75 10.60 -1.64
C PRO A 210 -13.93 9.75 -0.39
N ILE A 211 -12.90 9.61 0.46
CA ILE A 211 -12.98 8.75 1.65
C ILE A 211 -14.21 9.07 2.53
N TYR A 212 -14.52 10.36 2.70
CA TYR A 212 -15.67 10.83 3.47
C TYR A 212 -17.04 10.61 2.84
N ALA A 213 -17.09 10.21 1.56
CA ALA A 213 -18.32 9.94 0.85
C ALA A 213 -18.71 8.45 0.87
N HIS A 214 -17.88 7.59 1.48
CA HIS A 214 -18.24 6.20 1.76
C HIS A 214 -19.26 6.15 2.90
N ILE A 215 -20.50 5.77 2.56
CA ILE A 215 -21.65 5.71 3.46
C ILE A 215 -22.39 4.38 3.34
N GLY A 216 -23.25 4.07 4.30
CA GLY A 216 -23.97 2.81 4.42
C GLY A 216 -22.99 1.64 4.45
N LYS A 217 -23.26 0.61 3.65
CA LYS A 217 -22.41 -0.59 3.59
C LYS A 217 -20.99 -0.29 3.12
N GLU A 218 -20.78 0.75 2.31
CA GLU A 218 -19.47 1.13 1.78
C GLU A 218 -18.58 1.80 2.85
N ALA A 219 -19.17 2.30 3.94
CA ALA A 219 -18.40 2.85 5.06
C ALA A 219 -17.56 1.77 5.76
N TYR A 220 -18.02 0.53 5.82
CA TYR A 220 -17.24 -0.59 6.40
C TYR A 220 -15.95 -0.86 5.62
N ALA A 221 -15.97 -0.60 4.31
CA ALA A 221 -14.83 -0.82 3.44
C ALA A 221 -13.67 0.15 3.70
N THR A 222 -13.91 1.27 4.40
CA THR A 222 -12.84 2.22 4.78
C THR A 222 -11.97 1.69 5.92
N SER A 223 -12.28 0.51 6.51
CA SER A 223 -11.38 -0.18 7.45
C SER A 223 -9.96 -0.35 6.89
N ILE A 224 -9.82 -0.51 5.57
CA ILE A 224 -8.52 -0.64 4.91
C ILE A 224 -7.65 0.62 5.02
N PHE A 225 -8.24 1.80 5.17
CA PHE A 225 -7.48 3.01 5.41
C PHE A 225 -6.75 2.92 6.75
N PHE A 226 -7.45 2.46 7.80
CA PHE A 226 -6.88 2.26 9.13
C PHE A 226 -5.84 1.14 9.13
N GLN A 227 -6.10 0.02 8.43
CA GLN A 227 -5.14 -1.08 8.29
C GLN A 227 -3.86 -0.69 7.51
N ALA A 228 -3.93 0.31 6.64
CA ALA A 228 -2.76 0.81 5.93
C ALA A 228 -1.84 1.68 6.80
N GLN A 229 -2.30 2.14 7.97
CA GLN A 229 -1.52 3.00 8.86
C GLN A 229 -0.48 2.23 9.69
N ARG A 230 0.37 1.43 9.05
CA ARG A 230 1.37 0.54 9.71
C ARG A 230 2.40 1.25 10.59
N LYS A 231 2.49 2.58 10.49
CA LYS A 231 3.40 3.41 11.30
C LYS A 231 2.72 3.95 12.57
N MET A 232 1.40 3.84 12.66
CA MET A 232 0.61 4.22 13.82
C MET A 232 0.30 2.95 14.61
N ASP A 233 0.46 3.03 15.93
CA ASP A 233 -0.06 1.99 16.81
C ASP A 233 -1.57 2.15 17.02
N GLU A 234 -2.19 1.17 17.68
CA GLU A 234 -3.63 1.13 17.91
C GLU A 234 -4.11 2.33 18.74
N ASP A 235 -3.28 2.83 19.67
CA ASP A 235 -3.58 4.00 20.49
C ASP A 235 -3.62 5.29 19.67
N ALA A 236 -2.67 5.50 18.76
CA ALA A 236 -2.66 6.65 17.86
C ALA A 236 -3.86 6.64 16.91
N ILE A 237 -4.22 5.48 16.34
CA ILE A 237 -5.41 5.34 15.49
C ILE A 237 -6.69 5.61 16.31
N ASN A 238 -6.79 5.04 17.51
CA ASN A 238 -7.94 5.27 18.39
C ASN A 238 -8.08 6.76 18.76
N LYS A 239 -6.99 7.44 19.11
CA LYS A 239 -6.99 8.89 19.39
C LYS A 239 -7.47 9.71 18.19
N PHE A 240 -7.01 9.38 16.98
CA PHE A 240 -7.51 10.02 15.75
C PHE A 240 -9.02 9.84 15.58
N VAL A 241 -9.52 8.61 15.78
CA VAL A 241 -10.95 8.30 15.70
C VAL A 241 -11.76 9.09 16.73
N LEU A 242 -11.33 9.07 18.00
CA LEU A 242 -12.04 9.75 19.09
C LEU A 242 -12.02 11.28 18.95
N ALA A 243 -10.98 11.85 18.35
CA ALA A 243 -10.88 13.28 18.07
C ALA A 243 -11.78 13.74 16.89
N THR A 244 -12.39 12.82 16.15
CA THR A 244 -13.26 13.18 15.02
C THR A 244 -14.56 13.84 15.53
N PRO A 245 -14.90 15.05 15.05
CA PRO A 245 -16.12 15.74 15.44
C PRO A 245 -17.35 15.09 14.78
N GLY A 246 -18.34 14.78 15.61
CA GLY A 246 -19.62 14.28 15.14
C GLY A 246 -20.43 15.31 14.34
N GLY A 247 -21.26 14.83 13.41
CA GLY A 247 -22.21 15.66 12.65
C GLY A 247 -21.65 16.33 11.41
N SER A 248 -20.39 16.02 11.04
CA SER A 248 -19.77 16.57 9.84
C SER A 248 -20.42 15.98 8.59
N THR A 249 -21.03 16.85 7.77
CA THR A 249 -21.49 16.52 6.41
C THR A 249 -20.29 16.39 5.45
N GLY A 250 -20.49 15.84 4.25
CA GLY A 250 -19.38 15.65 3.29
C GLY A 250 -18.57 16.91 2.96
N LEU A 251 -19.18 18.10 2.96
CA LEU A 251 -18.43 19.36 2.77
C LEU A 251 -17.64 19.76 4.00
N GLN A 252 -18.24 19.67 5.19
CA GLN A 252 -17.58 19.97 6.46
C GLN A 252 -16.42 18.99 6.71
N GLU A 253 -16.61 17.73 6.36
CA GLU A 253 -15.61 16.69 6.49
C GLU A 253 -14.46 16.91 5.51
N ARG A 254 -14.75 17.34 4.27
CA ARG A 254 -13.70 17.72 3.31
C ARG A 254 -12.85 18.89 3.83
N ALA A 255 -13.48 19.93 4.37
CA ALA A 255 -12.78 21.08 4.95
C ALA A 255 -11.92 20.63 6.15
N ARG A 256 -12.53 19.90 7.09
CA ARG A 256 -11.83 19.37 8.27
C ARG A 256 -10.60 18.56 7.89
N LEU A 257 -10.74 17.59 6.98
CA LEU A 257 -9.63 16.74 6.56
C LEU A 257 -8.54 17.52 5.81
N SER A 258 -8.89 18.63 5.15
CA SER A 258 -7.93 19.53 4.50
C SER A 258 -7.07 20.27 5.53
N ASP A 259 -7.66 20.61 6.68
CA ASP A 259 -6.99 21.34 7.76
C ASP A 259 -6.21 20.42 8.73
N LEU A 260 -6.35 19.10 8.62
CA LEU A 260 -5.62 18.15 9.46
C LEU A 260 -4.15 18.03 9.03
N SER A 261 -3.26 18.53 9.89
CA SER A 261 -1.82 18.34 9.73
C SER A 261 -1.47 16.85 9.63
N GLY A 262 -0.66 16.49 8.62
CA GLY A 262 -0.18 15.12 8.40
C GLY A 262 -1.15 14.20 7.64
N PHE A 263 -2.43 14.55 7.52
CA PHE A 263 -3.42 13.68 6.86
C PHE A 263 -3.11 13.43 5.39
N ALA A 264 -2.51 14.42 4.69
CA ALA A 264 -2.06 14.23 3.31
C ALA A 264 -1.01 13.11 3.17
N ASP A 265 -0.11 12.96 4.14
CA ASP A 265 0.93 11.93 4.11
C ASP A 265 0.40 10.55 4.50
N GLU A 266 -0.52 10.48 5.47
CA GLU A 266 -1.23 9.26 5.85
C GLU A 266 -2.09 8.73 4.69
N PHE A 267 -2.88 9.62 4.07
CA PHE A 267 -3.72 9.28 2.93
C PHE A 267 -2.87 8.90 1.69
N PHE A 268 -1.72 9.54 1.51
CA PHE A 268 -0.80 9.18 0.43
C PHE A 268 -0.11 7.83 0.65
N THR A 269 0.23 7.48 1.89
CA THR A 269 0.73 6.15 2.24
C THR A 269 -0.32 5.09 1.92
N PHE A 270 -1.56 5.31 2.35
CA PHE A 270 -2.69 4.46 2.00
C PHE A 270 -2.86 4.33 0.48
N ALA A 271 -2.84 5.43 -0.27
CA ALA A 271 -2.97 5.43 -1.73
C ALA A 271 -1.88 4.61 -2.44
N LYS A 272 -0.64 4.70 -1.96
CA LYS A 272 0.51 3.93 -2.48
C LYS A 272 0.32 2.42 -2.25
N ASP A 273 -0.07 2.02 -1.05
CA ASP A 273 -0.25 0.61 -0.69
C ASP A 273 -1.49 0.01 -1.35
N PHE A 274 -2.58 0.77 -1.44
CA PHE A 274 -3.79 0.38 -2.16
C PHE A 274 -3.50 0.14 -3.64
N ALA A 275 -2.82 1.08 -4.31
CA ALA A 275 -2.48 0.97 -5.73
C ALA A 275 -1.46 -0.16 -6.03
N LEU A 276 -0.77 -0.68 -5.02
CA LEU A 276 0.08 -1.87 -5.10
C LEU A 276 -0.60 -3.15 -4.63
N GLN A 277 -1.84 -3.08 -4.13
CA GLN A 277 -2.56 -4.19 -3.50
C GLN A 277 -1.73 -4.83 -2.36
N GLN A 278 -1.06 -3.98 -1.56
CA GLN A 278 -0.11 -4.38 -0.53
C GLN A 278 -0.63 -4.18 0.90
N ILE A 279 -1.90 -3.78 1.07
CA ILE A 279 -2.51 -3.63 2.40
C ILE A 279 -2.72 -5.04 2.97
N LYS A 280 -2.26 -5.20 4.21
CA LYS A 280 -2.39 -6.45 4.95
C LYS A 280 -3.57 -6.32 5.89
N ASP A 281 -4.26 -7.43 6.08
CA ASP A 281 -5.22 -7.60 7.14
C ASP A 281 -4.49 -7.84 8.49
N THR A 282 -5.26 -7.83 9.56
CA THR A 282 -4.83 -8.03 10.95
C THR A 282 -4.26 -9.43 11.22
N ASN A 283 -4.66 -10.45 10.46
CA ASN A 283 -3.99 -11.77 10.44
C ASN A 283 -2.65 -11.78 9.68
N GLY A 284 -2.31 -10.70 8.98
CA GLY A 284 -1.07 -10.57 8.21
C GLY A 284 -1.17 -10.93 6.72
N ASP A 285 -2.29 -11.50 6.28
CA ASP A 285 -2.55 -11.82 4.87
C ASP A 285 -2.88 -10.57 4.05
N LEU A 286 -2.70 -10.65 2.73
CA LEU A 286 -3.02 -9.55 1.83
C LEU A 286 -4.52 -9.49 1.55
N ILE A 287 -5.11 -8.31 1.71
CA ILE A 287 -6.51 -8.08 1.39
C ILE A 287 -6.69 -8.11 -0.13
N PRO A 288 -7.71 -8.82 -0.66
CA PRO A 288 -7.96 -8.91 -2.09
C PRO A 288 -8.55 -7.60 -2.65
N ILE A 289 -7.70 -6.59 -2.84
CA ILE A 289 -8.07 -5.28 -3.40
C ILE A 289 -8.18 -5.34 -4.92
N ASP A 290 -9.19 -4.73 -5.51
CA ASP A 290 -9.32 -4.63 -6.97
C ASP A 290 -8.25 -3.69 -7.57
N LYS A 291 -7.66 -4.12 -8.69
CA LYS A 291 -6.64 -3.33 -9.38
C LYS A 291 -7.24 -2.05 -9.98
N ILE A 292 -6.66 -0.89 -9.66
CA ILE A 292 -7.03 0.37 -10.30
C ILE A 292 -6.53 0.37 -11.76
N ASN A 293 -7.44 0.63 -12.70
CA ASN A 293 -7.09 0.84 -14.10
C ASN A 293 -6.51 2.26 -14.30
N PRO A 294 -5.22 2.41 -14.68
CA PRO A 294 -4.61 3.72 -14.81
C PRO A 294 -5.16 4.53 -16.00
N VAL A 295 -5.46 5.81 -15.77
CA VAL A 295 -5.87 6.76 -16.81
C VAL A 295 -4.66 7.18 -17.65
N SER A 296 -4.75 7.08 -18.98
CA SER A 296 -3.67 7.54 -19.86
C SER A 296 -3.48 9.05 -19.77
N ALA A 297 -2.26 9.49 -19.51
CA ALA A 297 -1.85 10.88 -19.59
C ALA A 297 -0.80 11.04 -20.71
N SER A 298 -1.11 11.89 -21.70
CA SER A 298 -0.22 12.16 -22.83
C SER A 298 0.72 13.30 -22.50
N ILE A 299 2.03 13.03 -22.50
CA ILE A 299 3.07 14.05 -22.35
C ILE A 299 3.21 14.81 -23.67
N LYS A 300 2.96 16.13 -23.64
CA LYS A 300 3.18 17.03 -24.78
C LYS A 300 4.60 17.60 -24.70
N PHE A 301 5.48 17.14 -25.57
CA PHE A 301 6.87 17.61 -25.66
C PHE A 301 6.98 18.93 -26.43
N ASP A 302 7.98 19.73 -26.06
CA ASP A 302 8.44 20.88 -26.82
C ASP A 302 9.01 20.46 -28.19
N LYS A 303 9.26 21.45 -29.05
CA LYS A 303 9.83 21.20 -30.39
C LYS A 303 11.18 20.50 -30.34
N ALA A 304 11.95 20.72 -29.28
CA ALA A 304 13.26 20.10 -29.08
C ALA A 304 13.16 18.63 -28.61
N GLY A 305 11.99 18.17 -28.19
CA GLY A 305 11.77 16.84 -27.62
C GLY A 305 12.45 16.66 -26.26
N THR A 306 12.83 17.75 -25.58
CA THR A 306 13.63 17.74 -24.35
C THR A 306 12.80 17.94 -23.10
N THR A 307 11.69 18.68 -23.18
CA THR A 307 10.80 18.91 -22.05
C THR A 307 9.38 18.65 -22.47
N GLY A 308 8.67 17.80 -21.74
CA GLY A 308 7.27 17.53 -21.98
C GLY A 308 6.42 17.68 -20.73
N THR A 309 5.16 18.05 -20.90
CA THR A 309 4.26 18.30 -19.77
C THR A 309 2.91 17.61 -19.96
N ALA A 310 2.27 17.28 -18.84
CA ALA A 310 0.87 16.85 -18.80
C ALA A 310 0.20 17.40 -17.54
N THR A 311 -1.10 17.65 -17.63
CA THR A 311 -1.92 18.05 -16.48
C THR A 311 -2.71 16.85 -16.00
N LEU A 312 -2.49 16.44 -14.77
CA LEU A 312 -3.27 15.41 -14.09
C LEU A 312 -4.39 16.08 -13.32
N THR A 313 -5.60 15.52 -13.38
CA THR A 313 -6.78 16.04 -12.68
C THR A 313 -7.31 14.97 -11.74
N SER A 314 -7.52 15.32 -10.48
CA SER A 314 -8.04 14.43 -9.45
C SER A 314 -9.15 15.09 -8.66
N THR A 315 -10.01 14.29 -8.06
CA THR A 315 -10.94 14.75 -7.02
C THR A 315 -10.22 14.60 -5.68
N PRO A 316 -10.15 15.64 -4.83
CA PRO A 316 -9.52 15.51 -3.52
C PRO A 316 -10.09 14.35 -2.69
N PHE A 317 -9.23 13.74 -1.89
CA PHE A 317 -9.51 12.58 -1.04
C PHE A 317 -9.89 11.29 -1.80
N THR A 318 -9.51 11.21 -3.08
CA THR A 318 -9.58 9.99 -3.92
C THR A 318 -8.18 9.48 -4.25
N ILE A 319 -8.08 8.22 -4.68
CA ILE A 319 -6.84 7.62 -5.19
C ILE A 319 -6.90 7.66 -6.72
N SER A 320 -6.19 8.61 -7.33
CA SER A 320 -6.10 8.71 -8.78
C SER A 320 -4.81 8.08 -9.30
N VAL A 321 -4.94 7.18 -10.28
CA VAL A 321 -3.80 6.49 -10.89
C VAL A 321 -3.74 6.81 -12.38
N PHE A 322 -2.59 7.27 -12.85
CA PHE A 322 -2.33 7.63 -14.23
C PHE A 322 -1.23 6.74 -14.82
N LYS A 323 -1.17 6.65 -16.14
CA LYS A 323 -0.05 6.07 -16.87
C LYS A 323 0.49 7.06 -17.90
N ILE A 324 1.81 7.19 -17.93
CA ILE A 324 2.54 7.90 -18.97
C ILE A 324 3.49 6.94 -19.70
N THR A 325 3.89 7.30 -20.90
CA THR A 325 4.89 6.55 -21.67
C THR A 325 6.03 7.46 -22.03
N ILE A 326 7.26 6.96 -21.89
CA ILE A 326 8.48 7.70 -22.23
C ILE A 326 9.30 6.84 -23.19
N ASP A 327 9.81 7.47 -24.25
CA ASP A 327 10.61 6.79 -25.26
C ASP A 327 11.93 6.29 -24.65
N PRO A 328 12.42 5.11 -25.06
CA PRO A 328 13.68 4.56 -24.58
C PRO A 328 14.89 5.36 -25.11
N GLY A 329 16.09 4.96 -24.66
CA GLY A 329 17.35 5.50 -25.15
C GLY A 329 17.64 6.93 -24.69
N ARG A 330 17.30 7.31 -23.47
CA ARG A 330 17.59 8.66 -22.94
C ARG A 330 17.60 8.63 -21.42
N THR A 331 18.13 9.67 -20.79
CA THR A 331 17.85 9.89 -19.37
C THR A 331 16.61 10.77 -19.24
N ALA A 332 15.83 10.54 -18.18
CA ALA A 332 14.64 11.32 -17.88
C ALA A 332 14.62 11.73 -16.40
N LYS A 333 14.01 12.86 -16.12
CA LYS A 333 13.59 13.28 -14.78
C LYS A 333 12.10 13.59 -14.82
N ILE A 334 11.36 13.09 -13.84
CA ILE A 334 9.93 13.33 -13.68
C ILE A 334 9.73 14.15 -12.40
N TYR A 335 9.08 15.30 -12.52
CA TYR A 335 8.80 16.20 -11.40
C TYR A 335 7.43 16.88 -11.61
N SER A 336 6.90 17.52 -10.59
CA SER A 336 5.55 18.10 -10.60
C SER A 336 5.51 19.53 -10.08
N SER A 337 4.41 20.23 -10.33
CA SER A 337 4.11 21.53 -9.71
C SER A 337 3.33 21.38 -8.39
N ALA A 338 3.52 20.27 -7.66
CA ALA A 338 2.73 19.96 -6.48
C ALA A 338 2.97 20.98 -5.35
N ASN A 339 1.90 21.29 -4.60
CA ASN A 339 1.96 22.03 -3.35
C ASN A 339 1.77 21.07 -2.15
N ASP A 340 1.74 21.60 -0.93
CA ASP A 340 1.69 20.81 0.31
C ASP A 340 0.48 19.87 0.41
N ASN A 341 -0.65 20.21 -0.22
CA ASN A 341 -1.86 19.40 -0.24
C ASN A 341 -1.87 18.32 -1.34
N GLN A 342 -0.87 18.31 -2.22
CA GLN A 342 -0.78 17.42 -3.37
C GLN A 342 0.41 16.48 -3.20
N LYS A 343 0.18 15.17 -3.30
CA LYS A 343 1.24 14.17 -3.21
C LYS A 343 1.22 13.28 -4.42
N LEU A 344 2.40 13.09 -5.02
CA LEU A 344 2.59 12.29 -6.22
C LEU A 344 3.75 11.34 -6.04
N ALA A 345 3.60 10.12 -6.54
CA ALA A 345 4.70 9.19 -6.72
C ALA A 345 4.56 8.50 -8.06
N TYR A 346 5.68 8.04 -8.58
CA TYR A 346 5.72 7.28 -9.81
C TYR A 346 6.50 5.98 -9.64
N ARG A 347 6.19 5.00 -10.48
CA ARG A 347 6.93 3.74 -10.59
C ARG A 347 6.89 3.24 -12.01
N LYS A 348 7.86 2.42 -12.39
CA LYS A 348 7.76 1.61 -13.61
C LYS A 348 6.62 0.60 -13.44
N SER A 349 5.91 0.24 -14.50
CA SER A 349 4.70 -0.60 -14.41
C SER A 349 4.89 -1.95 -13.69
N ASP A 350 6.08 -2.53 -13.79
CA ASP A 350 6.51 -3.80 -13.19
C ASP A 350 7.18 -3.63 -11.79
N ALA A 351 7.48 -2.41 -11.37
CA ALA A 351 8.13 -2.16 -10.10
C ALA A 351 7.16 -2.27 -8.92
N LYS A 352 7.64 -2.80 -7.79
CA LYS A 352 6.88 -2.95 -6.54
C LYS A 352 7.09 -1.83 -5.53
N SER A 353 7.86 -0.80 -5.88
CA SER A 353 8.13 0.35 -5.02
C SER A 353 7.84 1.66 -5.74
N TRP A 354 7.43 2.65 -4.96
CA TRP A 354 7.16 4.00 -5.40
C TRP A 354 8.39 4.89 -5.26
N THR A 355 8.57 5.82 -6.18
CA THR A 355 9.47 6.97 -6.03
C THR A 355 8.62 8.21 -5.85
N ASP A 356 8.73 8.87 -4.71
CA ASP A 356 8.04 10.13 -4.47
C ASP A 356 8.52 11.18 -5.48
N MET A 357 7.58 11.91 -6.07
CA MET A 357 7.84 12.83 -7.17
C MET A 357 8.28 14.20 -6.63
N ALA A 358 9.46 14.66 -7.03
CA ALA A 358 9.95 15.98 -6.66
C ALA A 358 9.06 17.11 -7.22
N THR A 359 9.10 18.27 -6.55
CA THR A 359 8.40 19.50 -6.97
C THR A 359 9.22 20.34 -7.96
N ASP A 360 10.48 19.96 -8.21
CA ASP A 360 11.37 20.63 -9.14
C ASP A 360 12.34 19.65 -9.84
N SER A 361 13.01 20.14 -10.88
CA SER A 361 13.93 19.35 -11.70
C SER A 361 15.28 19.07 -11.04
N SER A 362 15.70 19.89 -10.06
CA SER A 362 16.97 19.75 -9.36
C SER A 362 16.97 18.56 -8.41
N SER A 363 15.84 18.37 -7.71
CA SER A 363 15.59 17.27 -6.77
C SER A 363 15.04 16.01 -7.44
N GLY A 364 14.63 16.10 -8.71
CA GLY A 364 14.11 14.97 -9.47
C GLY A 364 15.15 13.87 -9.72
N ARG A 365 14.80 12.62 -9.38
CA ARG A 365 15.65 11.45 -9.59
C ARG A 365 15.89 11.22 -11.09
N THR A 366 17.16 11.08 -11.47
CA THR A 366 17.54 10.67 -12.83
C THR A 366 17.16 9.22 -13.07
N ILE A 367 16.42 8.99 -14.15
CA ILE A 367 15.98 7.70 -14.64
C ILE A 367 16.78 7.40 -15.91
N ASP A 368 17.47 6.27 -15.96
CA ASP A 368 18.05 5.79 -17.22
C ASP A 368 17.02 4.95 -17.97
N LEU A 369 16.70 5.35 -19.20
CA LEU A 369 15.85 4.61 -20.12
C LEU A 369 16.78 3.96 -21.15
N PRO A 370 17.18 2.69 -20.95
CA PRO A 370 18.11 2.04 -21.86
C PRO A 370 17.50 1.93 -23.26
N CYS A 371 18.36 1.94 -24.28
CA CYS A 371 17.93 1.57 -25.63
C CYS A 371 17.38 0.14 -25.59
N ASN A 372 16.28 -0.10 -26.30
CA ASN A 372 15.76 -1.45 -26.52
C ASN A 372 15.58 -1.69 -28.02
N GLN A 373 15.84 -2.91 -28.47
CA GLN A 373 15.83 -3.27 -29.90
C GLN A 373 14.46 -3.05 -30.56
N LYS A 374 13.38 -3.07 -29.78
CA LYS A 374 12.00 -2.90 -30.25
C LYS A 374 11.48 -1.45 -30.15
N ASN A 375 12.33 -0.50 -29.75
CA ASN A 375 11.96 0.89 -29.45
C ASN A 375 10.68 1.01 -28.58
N THR A 376 10.46 0.06 -27.69
CA THR A 376 9.23 -0.05 -26.89
C THR A 376 9.25 1.02 -25.80
N LYS A 377 8.21 1.85 -25.77
CA LYS A 377 8.09 2.89 -24.75
C LYS A 377 8.02 2.29 -23.36
N GLN A 378 8.72 2.90 -22.42
CA GLN A 378 8.66 2.53 -21.01
C GLN A 378 7.40 3.14 -20.40
N THR A 379 6.60 2.31 -19.73
CA THR A 379 5.36 2.75 -19.06
C THR A 379 5.64 3.05 -17.60
N TYR A 380 5.26 4.26 -17.18
CA TYR A 380 5.30 4.68 -15.78
C TYR A 380 3.88 4.87 -15.28
N ILE A 381 3.63 4.33 -14.10
CA ILE A 381 2.40 4.53 -13.34
C ILE A 381 2.64 5.64 -12.34
N ILE A 382 1.67 6.55 -12.22
CA ILE A 382 1.71 7.69 -11.30
C ILE A 382 0.49 7.58 -10.38
N VAL A 383 0.71 7.61 -9.07
CA VAL A 383 -0.36 7.82 -8.10
C VAL A 383 -0.38 9.30 -7.73
N PHE A 384 -1.57 9.89 -7.68
CA PHE A 384 -1.81 11.28 -7.32
C PHE A 384 -2.99 11.34 -6.34
N ILE A 385 -2.77 12.01 -5.21
CA ILE A 385 -3.82 12.43 -4.28
C ILE A 385 -3.77 13.94 -4.09
N SER A 386 -4.93 14.53 -3.80
CA SER A 386 -5.05 15.90 -3.30
C SER A 386 -5.88 15.87 -2.02
N THR A 387 -5.56 16.71 -1.05
CA THR A 387 -6.33 16.91 0.19
C THR A 387 -6.88 18.32 0.29
N LYS A 388 -6.83 19.10 -0.80
CA LYS A 388 -7.33 20.48 -0.81
C LYS A 388 -8.86 20.52 -0.70
N ASP A 389 -9.41 21.48 0.04
CA ASP A 389 -10.86 21.75 0.09
C ASP A 389 -11.39 22.36 -1.22
N VAL A 390 -11.42 21.56 -2.29
CA VAL A 390 -11.99 21.91 -3.60
C VAL A 390 -12.71 20.71 -4.20
N LYS A 391 -13.55 20.94 -5.21
CA LYS A 391 -14.26 19.85 -5.91
C LYS A 391 -13.37 19.04 -6.85
N SER A 392 -12.37 19.69 -7.44
CA SER A 392 -11.42 19.09 -8.36
C SER A 392 -10.12 19.86 -8.25
N ASP A 393 -9.00 19.14 -8.33
CA ASP A 393 -7.67 19.70 -8.24
C ASP A 393 -6.79 19.21 -9.38
N LYS A 394 -5.80 20.02 -9.75
CA LYS A 394 -4.94 19.79 -10.90
C LYS A 394 -3.49 19.97 -10.53
N VAL A 395 -2.65 19.11 -11.09
CA VAL A 395 -1.20 19.22 -10.96
C VAL A 395 -0.55 19.01 -12.32
N LYS A 396 0.44 19.84 -12.62
CA LYS A 396 1.24 19.69 -13.83
C LYS A 396 2.42 18.79 -13.51
N ILE A 397 2.58 17.71 -14.27
CA ILE A 397 3.81 16.93 -14.30
C ILE A 397 4.68 17.36 -15.48
N THR A 398 5.98 17.31 -15.29
CA THR A 398 6.98 17.61 -16.30
C THR A 398 7.96 16.44 -16.41
N VAL A 399 8.24 16.05 -17.64
CA VAL A 399 9.24 15.06 -18.01
C VAL A 399 10.35 15.79 -18.77
N ALA A 400 11.49 15.99 -18.11
CA ALA A 400 12.69 16.51 -18.76
C ALA A 400 13.54 15.33 -19.21
N THR A 401 13.91 15.28 -20.48
CA THR A 401 14.74 14.22 -21.05
C THR A 401 16.01 14.78 -21.66
N SER A 402 17.09 14.01 -21.57
CA SER A 402 18.29 14.28 -22.37
C SER A 402 17.98 14.14 -23.86
N LYS A 403 18.89 14.65 -24.70
CA LYS A 403 18.90 14.29 -26.11
C LYS A 403 18.86 12.75 -26.25
N PRO A 404 18.14 12.22 -27.26
CA PRO A 404 18.11 10.79 -27.52
C PRO A 404 19.53 10.24 -27.69
N LYS A 405 19.86 9.17 -26.97
CA LYS A 405 21.03 8.32 -27.23
C LYS A 405 20.83 7.72 -28.62
N LYS A 406 21.90 7.64 -29.43
CA LYS A 406 21.87 6.91 -30.70
C LYS A 406 21.64 5.42 -30.42
N CYS A 407 20.39 4.96 -30.49
CA CYS A 407 20.04 3.56 -30.33
C CYS A 407 20.28 2.80 -31.64
N GLY A 408 21.56 2.60 -31.98
CA GLY A 408 21.97 1.61 -32.98
C GLY A 408 22.16 0.24 -32.33
N ALA A 409 21.97 -0.84 -33.08
CA ALA A 409 22.26 -2.19 -32.63
C ALA A 409 23.73 -2.29 -32.22
N ARG A 410 24.01 -2.44 -30.92
CA ARG A 410 25.36 -2.77 -30.44
C ARG A 410 25.60 -4.26 -30.70
N SER A 411 26.22 -4.60 -31.82
CA SER A 411 27.02 -5.83 -31.95
C SER A 411 28.47 -5.46 -31.65
N GLY A 412 28.84 -5.46 -30.37
CA GLY A 412 30.21 -5.23 -29.90
C GLY A 412 30.69 -6.44 -29.09
N PHE A 413 31.81 -7.03 -29.50
CA PHE A 413 32.40 -8.25 -28.94
C PHE A 413 33.08 -8.04 -27.57
N VAL A 414 33.19 -9.16 -26.84
CA VAL A 414 34.13 -9.42 -25.74
C VAL A 414 35.46 -9.86 -26.35
N LEU A 415 36.59 -9.26 -25.96
CA LEU A 415 37.93 -9.82 -26.19
C LEU A 415 38.38 -10.56 -24.93
N TYR A 416 38.78 -11.82 -25.09
CA TYR A 416 39.40 -12.63 -24.03
C TYR A 416 40.84 -12.13 -23.79
N PRO A 417 41.20 -11.52 -22.63
CA PRO A 417 42.34 -12.07 -21.91
C PRO A 417 41.97 -13.50 -21.51
N LEU A 418 42.91 -14.42 -21.30
CA LEU A 418 42.59 -15.75 -20.78
C LEU A 418 41.71 -15.55 -19.52
N PHE A 419 40.41 -15.84 -19.66
CA PHE A 419 39.41 -15.53 -18.65
C PHE A 419 39.45 -16.67 -17.64
N ASN A 420 39.73 -16.37 -16.38
CA ASN A 420 39.58 -17.34 -15.31
C ASN A 420 38.13 -17.30 -14.79
N PRO A 421 37.30 -18.31 -15.08
CA PRO A 421 35.90 -18.33 -14.67
C PRO A 421 35.70 -18.36 -13.15
N THR A 422 36.76 -18.66 -12.37
CA THR A 422 36.69 -18.72 -10.90
C THR A 422 36.91 -17.35 -10.23
N THR A 423 37.60 -16.40 -10.87
CA THR A 423 37.98 -15.12 -10.26
C THR A 423 37.40 -13.87 -10.95
N SER A 424 36.69 -14.04 -12.08
CA SER A 424 36.02 -12.96 -12.82
C SER A 424 36.93 -11.78 -13.21
N GLY A 425 38.24 -12.03 -13.40
CA GLY A 425 39.22 -11.03 -13.82
C GLY A 425 40.16 -11.58 -14.90
N GLY A 426 40.61 -10.72 -15.81
CA GLY A 426 41.64 -11.06 -16.78
C GLY A 426 42.99 -11.25 -16.09
N TYR A 427 43.75 -12.28 -16.47
CA TYR A 427 45.09 -12.52 -15.94
C TYR A 427 46.11 -12.73 -17.08
N CYS A 428 47.36 -12.36 -16.81
CA CYS A 428 48.49 -12.66 -17.68
C CYS A 428 49.20 -13.94 -17.17
N PRO A 429 49.62 -14.89 -18.05
CA PRO A 429 50.35 -16.09 -17.65
C PRO A 429 51.60 -15.78 -16.80
N LYS A 430 52.01 -16.72 -15.94
CA LYS A 430 53.19 -16.58 -15.08
C LYS A 430 54.43 -16.30 -15.95
N GLY A 431 55.14 -15.20 -15.67
CA GLY A 431 56.24 -14.70 -16.50
C GLY A 431 55.84 -13.60 -17.51
N THR A 432 54.61 -13.08 -17.47
CA THR A 432 54.16 -11.96 -18.30
C THR A 432 53.51 -10.84 -17.47
N HIS A 433 53.45 -9.61 -18.01
CA HIS A 433 52.86 -8.44 -17.36
C HIS A 433 51.94 -7.65 -18.31
N SER A 434 51.04 -6.82 -17.76
CA SER A 434 50.03 -6.06 -18.51
C SER A 434 50.57 -4.72 -19.05
N SER A 435 50.27 -4.42 -20.32
CA SER A 435 50.62 -3.15 -20.98
C SER A 435 49.42 -2.23 -21.16
N ARG A 436 49.65 -0.89 -21.11
CA ARG A 436 48.66 0.19 -21.34
C ARG A 436 48.51 0.59 -22.83
N LEU A 437 48.87 -0.29 -23.76
CA LEU A 437 48.75 -0.02 -25.20
C LEU A 437 47.30 0.21 -25.62
N ALA A 438 47.04 1.26 -26.42
CA ALA A 438 45.71 1.58 -26.92
C ALA A 438 45.35 0.68 -28.12
N ILE A 439 44.33 -0.16 -27.96
CA ILE A 439 43.75 -1.00 -29.01
C ILE A 439 42.39 -0.44 -29.41
N TRP A 440 42.08 -0.47 -30.72
CA TRP A 440 40.88 0.15 -31.27
C TRP A 440 40.36 -0.56 -32.51
N CYS A 441 39.03 -0.65 -32.64
CA CYS A 441 38.28 -1.27 -33.73
C CYS A 441 37.09 -0.39 -34.13
N CYS A 442 36.91 -0.12 -35.42
CA CYS A 442 35.75 0.62 -35.93
C CYS A 442 34.91 -0.26 -36.86
N PRO A 443 33.71 -0.70 -36.46
CA PRO A 443 32.84 -1.46 -37.36
C PRO A 443 32.04 -0.61 -38.35
N ASP A 444 32.22 0.71 -38.48
CA ASP A 444 31.38 1.56 -39.36
C ASP A 444 31.73 3.07 -39.28
N GLY A 445 32.97 3.42 -38.91
CA GLY A 445 33.35 4.84 -38.76
C GLY A 445 32.79 5.52 -37.50
N THR A 446 32.37 4.76 -36.49
CA THR A 446 32.03 5.31 -35.17
C THR A 446 33.13 5.06 -34.12
N GLN A 447 33.30 6.06 -33.25
CA GLN A 447 34.35 6.21 -32.24
C GLN A 447 34.29 5.11 -31.17
N LEU A 448 35.44 4.59 -30.74
CA LEU A 448 35.54 3.79 -29.53
C LEU A 448 35.40 4.69 -28.30
N ASP A 449 34.67 4.23 -27.29
CA ASP A 449 34.66 4.85 -25.97
C ASP A 449 36.07 4.79 -25.37
N GLU A 450 36.63 5.95 -25.02
CA GLU A 450 37.96 6.11 -24.45
C GLU A 450 38.13 5.28 -23.16
N HIS A 451 37.03 5.00 -22.45
CA HIS A 451 37.03 4.17 -21.25
C HIS A 451 37.14 2.67 -21.56
N VAL A 452 36.69 2.22 -22.72
CA VAL A 452 36.83 0.82 -23.18
C VAL A 452 38.24 0.59 -23.74
N ALA A 453 38.81 1.58 -24.44
CA ALA A 453 40.21 1.51 -24.90
C ALA A 453 41.20 1.42 -23.73
N GLN A 454 40.87 2.01 -22.57
CA GLN A 454 41.66 1.91 -21.34
C GLN A 454 41.56 0.54 -20.64
N GLN A 455 40.61 -0.33 -21.02
CA GLN A 455 40.37 -1.63 -20.38
C GLN A 455 41.00 -2.82 -21.11
N VAL A 456 41.58 -2.63 -22.29
CA VAL A 456 42.21 -3.71 -23.06
C VAL A 456 43.70 -3.77 -22.69
N SER A 457 44.12 -4.83 -22.01
CA SER A 457 45.52 -5.07 -21.64
C SER A 457 46.14 -6.16 -22.50
N ILE A 458 47.34 -5.91 -23.04
CA ILE A 458 48.18 -6.94 -23.70
C ILE A 458 49.09 -7.56 -22.64
N CYS A 459 49.31 -8.89 -22.70
CA CYS A 459 50.29 -9.57 -21.86
C CYS A 459 51.61 -9.74 -22.64
N CYS A 460 52.75 -9.27 -22.10
CA CYS A 460 54.07 -9.52 -22.69
C CYS A 460 55.05 -10.17 -21.70
N PRO A 461 56.13 -10.83 -22.18
CA PRO A 461 57.17 -11.44 -21.34
C PRO A 461 57.79 -10.46 -20.33
N THR A 462 58.30 -10.98 -19.21
CA THR A 462 58.82 -10.19 -18.08
C THR A 462 60.06 -9.37 -18.43
N ASP A 463 60.78 -9.77 -19.48
CA ASP A 463 62.05 -9.17 -19.89
C ASP A 463 61.90 -8.23 -21.11
N ALA A 464 60.67 -8.03 -21.59
CA ALA A 464 60.36 -7.20 -22.76
C ALA A 464 59.68 -5.88 -22.36
N ASP A 465 60.15 -4.76 -22.89
CA ASP A 465 59.49 -3.46 -22.71
C ASP A 465 58.26 -3.40 -23.64
N CYS A 466 57.08 -3.70 -23.08
CA CYS A 466 55.81 -3.65 -23.83
C CYS A 466 55.51 -2.26 -24.43
N SER A 467 56.19 -1.19 -24.03
CA SER A 467 56.03 0.14 -24.64
C SER A 467 56.85 0.32 -25.93
N LYS A 468 57.73 -0.64 -26.25
CA LYS A 468 58.69 -0.57 -27.36
C LYS A 468 58.55 -1.70 -28.39
N GLU A 469 57.98 -2.84 -28.03
CA GLU A 469 57.81 -3.98 -28.94
C GLU A 469 56.38 -4.52 -28.93
N ILE A 470 55.57 -4.06 -29.89
CA ILE A 470 54.38 -4.82 -30.32
C ILE A 470 54.91 -6.02 -31.09
N VAL A 471 54.64 -7.25 -30.62
CA VAL A 471 54.91 -8.48 -31.39
C VAL A 471 53.73 -8.74 -32.31
N PRO A 472 53.75 -8.32 -33.59
CA PRO A 472 52.55 -8.27 -34.42
C PRO A 472 52.02 -9.66 -34.79
N ASN A 473 52.90 -10.67 -34.74
CA ASN A 473 52.63 -12.06 -35.12
C ASN A 473 51.58 -12.76 -34.24
N HIS A 474 51.25 -12.19 -33.07
CA HIS A 474 50.22 -12.73 -32.17
C HIS A 474 48.91 -11.91 -32.17
N LEU A 475 48.80 -10.89 -33.02
CA LEU A 475 47.61 -10.05 -33.13
C LEU A 475 46.83 -10.41 -34.40
N ARG A 476 45.53 -10.63 -34.26
CA ARG A 476 44.61 -10.88 -35.38
C ARG A 476 43.34 -10.06 -35.18
N CYS A 477 42.77 -9.56 -36.29
CA CYS A 477 41.45 -8.97 -36.28
C CYS A 477 40.41 -10.08 -36.09
N ALA A 478 39.32 -9.77 -35.40
CA ALA A 478 38.27 -10.75 -35.09
C ALA A 478 37.56 -11.32 -36.33
N LYS A 479 37.70 -10.62 -37.47
CA LYS A 479 37.06 -10.96 -38.73
C LYS A 479 38.11 -11.06 -39.85
N PRO A 480 38.06 -12.09 -40.70
CA PRO A 480 39.00 -12.26 -41.80
C PRO A 480 38.89 -11.17 -42.87
N GLU A 481 37.75 -10.49 -42.97
CA GLU A 481 37.55 -9.34 -43.87
C GLU A 481 38.15 -8.01 -43.36
N TRP A 482 38.89 -8.02 -42.24
CA TRP A 482 39.52 -6.83 -41.66
C TRP A 482 41.04 -6.91 -41.73
N ARG A 483 41.67 -5.77 -41.97
CA ARG A 483 43.12 -5.60 -42.02
C ARG A 483 43.63 -5.00 -40.72
N LEU A 484 44.71 -5.57 -40.19
CA LEU A 484 45.43 -5.05 -39.02
C LEU A 484 46.38 -3.95 -39.48
N TRP A 485 46.41 -2.85 -38.72
CA TRP A 485 47.25 -1.70 -38.98
C TRP A 485 48.10 -1.39 -37.75
N ASN A 486 49.35 -0.98 -37.98
CA ASN A 486 50.29 -0.57 -36.94
C ASN A 486 50.96 0.75 -37.28
N LYS A 487 51.06 1.65 -36.31
CA LYS A 487 51.83 2.88 -36.40
C LYS A 487 53.01 2.81 -35.44
N GLN A 488 54.20 2.69 -36.03
CA GLN A 488 55.50 2.80 -35.33
C GLN A 488 55.62 1.91 -34.08
N ASN A 489 55.00 0.72 -34.08
CA ASN A 489 55.01 -0.22 -32.96
C ASN A 489 54.43 0.35 -31.64
N ARG A 490 53.56 1.36 -31.73
CA ARG A 490 52.96 2.03 -30.55
C ARG A 490 51.43 2.04 -30.57
N GLU A 491 50.82 1.88 -31.73
CA GLU A 491 49.37 1.86 -31.89
C GLU A 491 48.98 0.77 -32.88
N VAL A 492 48.00 -0.08 -32.51
CA VAL A 492 47.46 -1.13 -33.38
C VAL A 492 45.95 -1.02 -33.47
N GLY A 493 45.40 -1.21 -34.67
CA GLY A 493 43.96 -1.16 -34.91
C GLY A 493 43.52 -1.98 -36.12
N CYS A 494 42.23 -2.27 -36.21
CA CYS A 494 41.65 -3.03 -37.32
C CYS A 494 40.71 -2.16 -38.15
N CYS A 495 40.87 -2.15 -39.47
CA CYS A 495 39.94 -1.54 -40.42
C CYS A 495 39.40 -2.59 -41.38
N GLN A 496 38.15 -2.46 -41.80
CA GLN A 496 37.58 -3.31 -42.86
C GLN A 496 38.35 -3.12 -44.17
N VAL A 497 38.47 -4.17 -44.98
CA VAL A 497 39.03 -4.08 -46.34
C VAL A 497 38.37 -2.93 -47.10
N GLY A 498 39.19 -2.03 -47.66
CA GLY A 498 38.74 -0.81 -48.35
C GLY A 498 38.71 0.46 -47.48
N PHE A 499 38.93 0.35 -46.17
CA PHE A 499 39.03 1.48 -45.24
C PHE A 499 40.44 1.60 -44.66
N TYR A 500 40.87 2.82 -44.40
CA TYR A 500 42.23 3.16 -43.98
C TYR A 500 42.22 4.02 -42.70
N PRO A 501 43.19 3.83 -41.79
CA PRO A 501 43.26 4.58 -40.54
C PRO A 501 43.63 6.06 -40.76
N THR A 502 43.11 6.92 -39.88
CA THR A 502 43.40 8.36 -39.84
C THR A 502 44.20 8.73 -38.59
N ALA A 503 44.72 9.95 -38.54
CA ALA A 503 45.53 10.43 -37.42
C ALA A 503 44.73 10.53 -36.11
N ASN A 504 43.41 10.68 -36.23
CA ASN A 504 42.44 10.84 -35.13
C ASN A 504 41.85 9.54 -34.64
N ARG A 505 42.49 8.43 -35.00
CA ARG A 505 42.09 7.11 -34.56
C ARG A 505 40.66 6.71 -34.98
N TYR A 506 40.35 6.80 -36.28
CA TYR A 506 39.22 6.11 -36.95
C TYR A 506 39.60 5.57 -38.34
N CYS A 507 38.71 4.82 -39.01
CA CYS A 507 38.89 4.33 -40.39
C CYS A 507 38.06 5.15 -41.41
N THR A 508 38.59 5.42 -42.59
CA THR A 508 37.95 6.22 -43.65
C THR A 508 38.19 5.62 -45.05
N THR A 509 37.32 5.93 -46.01
CA THR A 509 37.55 5.67 -47.44
C THR A 509 38.17 6.85 -48.17
N ASP A 510 38.20 8.05 -47.56
CA ASP A 510 38.74 9.28 -48.17
C ASP A 510 40.28 9.30 -48.15
N PRO A 511 40.97 9.24 -49.32
CA PRO A 511 42.43 9.24 -49.41
C PRO A 511 43.11 10.47 -48.80
N ALA A 512 42.42 11.62 -48.75
CA ALA A 512 42.98 12.84 -48.19
C ALA A 512 43.11 12.79 -46.66
N ALA A 513 42.33 11.91 -46.00
CA ALA A 513 42.29 11.79 -44.55
C ALA A 513 43.16 10.64 -44.00
N TRP A 514 43.85 9.87 -44.86
CA TRP A 514 44.67 8.74 -44.44
C TRP A 514 45.91 9.19 -43.67
N ASP A 515 46.18 8.55 -42.54
CA ASP A 515 47.45 8.70 -41.85
C ASP A 515 48.45 7.67 -42.38
N ARG A 516 49.32 8.13 -43.28
CA ARG A 516 50.34 7.31 -43.95
C ARG A 516 51.38 6.69 -43.00
N ARG A 517 51.37 7.07 -41.71
CA ARG A 517 52.25 6.47 -40.70
C ARG A 517 51.77 5.09 -40.25
N PHE A 518 50.52 4.73 -40.54
CA PHE A 518 50.02 3.37 -40.32
C PHE A 518 50.43 2.47 -41.48
N VAL A 519 50.93 1.28 -41.14
CA VAL A 519 51.33 0.23 -42.06
C VAL A 519 50.43 -0.98 -41.82
N GLU A 520 49.90 -1.57 -42.90
CA GLU A 520 49.14 -2.80 -42.83
C GLU A 520 50.05 -3.96 -42.42
N ILE A 521 49.60 -4.78 -41.46
CA ILE A 521 50.30 -5.98 -41.02
C ILE A 521 49.62 -7.19 -41.67
N PRO A 522 50.37 -8.03 -42.40
CA PRO A 522 49.87 -9.30 -42.90
C PRO A 522 49.41 -10.20 -41.76
N GLN A 523 48.16 -10.64 -41.82
CA GLN A 523 47.67 -11.67 -40.90
C GLN A 523 47.99 -13.03 -41.52
N SER A 524 48.91 -13.77 -40.92
CA SER A 524 49.06 -15.18 -41.24
C SER A 524 47.75 -15.91 -40.91
N SER A 525 47.30 -16.77 -41.83
CA SER A 525 46.12 -17.63 -41.66
C SER A 525 46.19 -18.49 -40.40
#